data_AF-A0AAW3MYE1-F1
#
_entry.id   AF-A0AAW3MYE1-F1
#
_cell.length_a   1.000
_cell.length_b   1.000
_cell.length_c   1.000
_cell.angle_alpha   90.00
_cell.angle_beta   90.00
_cell.angle_gamma   90.00
#
_symmetry.space_group_name_H-M   'P 1'
#
loop_
_entity.id
_entity.type
_entity.pdbx_description
1 polymer ?
#
loop_
_entity_poly.entity_id
_entity_poly.type
_entity_poly.pdbx_seq_one_letter_code
_entity_poly.pdbx_strand_id
1 'polypeptide(L)'
;MQTIRAILFAVLLALGVTAQAQTLKQFVIANDVEVQYLNGEMRFCERENLKGITCGFQQKLFGFGKKHFAARDWWSPETYVQARTGLNEFTLWGVEPTSDGRGIIIYFSQ
;
A
#
# COMPACT_ATOMS: atom_id res chain seq x y z
N MET A 1 45.47 41.16 -4.05
CA MET A 1 44.61 40.81 -5.21
C MET A 1 44.31 39.32 -5.17
N GLN A 2 43.20 38.94 -4.53
CA GLN A 2 42.72 37.56 -4.46
C GLN A 2 41.93 37.27 -5.74
N THR A 3 42.64 36.75 -6.72
CA THR A 3 42.17 36.48 -8.08
C THR A 3 41.20 35.30 -8.08
N ILE A 4 39.91 35.57 -8.29
CA ILE A 4 38.89 34.85 -9.10
C ILE A 4 38.65 33.33 -8.86
N ARG A 5 39.67 32.55 -8.46
CA ARG A 5 39.63 31.11 -8.17
C ARG A 5 38.73 30.72 -7.01
N ALA A 6 38.50 31.62 -6.05
CA ALA A 6 37.65 31.34 -4.89
C ALA A 6 36.15 31.34 -5.23
N ILE A 7 35.73 32.02 -6.31
CA ILE A 7 34.32 32.15 -6.67
C ILE A 7 33.85 30.94 -7.48
N LEU A 8 34.74 30.31 -8.27
CA LEU A 8 34.39 29.12 -9.06
C LEU A 8 34.18 27.85 -8.21
N PHE A 9 34.78 27.76 -7.03
CA PHE A 9 34.58 26.62 -6.13
C PHE A 9 33.25 26.66 -5.37
N ALA A 10 32.61 27.83 -5.27
CA ALA A 10 31.32 27.98 -4.59
C ALA A 10 30.12 27.60 -5.48
N VAL A 11 30.29 27.59 -6.81
CA VAL A 11 29.20 27.31 -7.77
C VAL A 11 28.96 25.81 -7.94
N LEU A 12 29.97 24.97 -7.73
CA LEU A 12 29.86 23.51 -7.88
C LEU A 12 29.20 22.79 -6.69
N LEU A 13 29.04 23.46 -5.54
CA LEU A 13 28.44 22.88 -4.34
C LEU A 13 26.92 23.13 -4.19
N ALA A 14 26.32 23.93 -5.07
CA ALA A 14 24.92 24.35 -4.93
C ALA A 14 23.91 23.58 -5.81
N LEU A 15 24.34 22.64 -6.66
CA LEU A 15 23.47 22.05 -7.70
C LEU A 15 23.36 20.51 -7.70
N GLY A 16 23.81 19.84 -6.64
CA GLY A 16 23.80 18.38 -6.56
C GLY A 16 22.69 17.75 -5.72
N VAL A 17 21.74 18.52 -5.20
CA VAL A 17 20.65 17.99 -4.36
C VAL A 17 19.33 18.12 -5.11
N THR A 18 19.22 17.52 -6.29
CA THR A 18 17.89 17.20 -6.83
C THR A 18 17.32 16.10 -5.96
N ALA A 19 16.49 16.53 -5.01
CA ALA A 19 15.54 15.77 -4.23
C ALA A 19 15.33 14.36 -4.78
N GLN A 20 15.82 13.35 -4.05
CA GLN A 20 15.18 12.05 -4.11
C GLN A 20 13.72 12.33 -3.79
N ALA A 21 12.84 12.19 -4.78
CA ALA A 21 11.42 12.09 -4.55
C ALA A 21 11.26 10.87 -3.64
N GLN A 22 11.27 11.12 -2.33
CA GLN A 22 10.95 10.11 -1.35
C GLN A 22 9.50 9.78 -1.67
N THR A 23 9.28 8.67 -2.37
CA THR A 23 7.96 8.06 -2.48
C THR A 23 7.54 7.79 -1.05
N LEU A 24 6.74 8.70 -0.50
CA LEU A 24 6.20 8.59 0.84
C LEU A 24 5.44 7.27 0.86
N LYS A 25 5.96 6.31 1.64
CA LYS A 25 5.28 5.04 1.85
C LYS A 25 3.96 5.35 2.52
N GLN A 26 2.89 5.26 1.75
CA GLN A 26 1.52 5.33 2.24
C GLN A 26 1.13 3.95 2.77
N PHE A 27 0.12 3.91 3.62
CA PHE A 27 -0.39 2.64 4.13
C PHE A 27 -1.90 2.66 4.30
N VAL A 28 -2.49 1.48 4.18
CA VAL A 28 -3.86 1.19 4.62
C VAL A 28 -3.83 0.08 5.64
N ILE A 29 -4.79 0.11 6.58
CA ILE A 29 -4.90 -0.89 7.63
C ILE A 29 -6.22 -1.64 7.46
N ALA A 30 -6.13 -2.96 7.46
CA ALA A 30 -7.26 -3.86 7.57
C ALA A 30 -7.23 -4.51 8.97
N ASN A 31 -8.24 -4.21 9.78
CA ASN A 31 -8.29 -4.67 11.17
C ASN A 31 -9.00 -6.03 11.28
N ASP A 32 -8.57 -6.82 12.26
CA ASP A 32 -9.16 -8.11 12.61
C ASP A 32 -9.42 -9.02 11.39
N VAL A 33 -8.35 -9.42 10.70
CA VAL A 33 -8.44 -10.15 9.45
C VAL A 33 -8.32 -11.65 9.63
N GLU A 34 -9.01 -12.40 8.77
CA GLU A 34 -8.66 -13.77 8.44
C GLU A 34 -7.76 -13.77 7.22
N VAL A 35 -6.68 -14.58 7.21
CA VAL A 35 -5.73 -14.69 6.10
C VAL A 35 -5.74 -16.10 5.55
N GLN A 36 -5.80 -16.24 4.23
CA GLN A 36 -5.69 -17.50 3.50
C GLN A 36 -4.75 -17.35 2.31
N TYR A 37 -4.09 -18.44 1.92
CA TYR A 37 -3.27 -18.47 0.71
C TYR A 37 -3.98 -19.30 -0.35
N LEU A 38 -4.37 -18.67 -1.45
CA LEU A 38 -5.11 -19.31 -2.54
C LEU A 38 -4.23 -19.24 -3.79
N ASN A 39 -3.85 -20.40 -4.34
CA ASN A 39 -2.91 -20.50 -5.47
C ASN A 39 -1.57 -19.79 -5.24
N GLY A 40 -1.08 -19.78 -4.00
CA GLY A 40 0.17 -19.10 -3.63
C GLY A 40 0.04 -17.59 -3.40
N GLU A 41 -1.13 -17.01 -3.62
CA GLU A 41 -1.39 -15.59 -3.38
C GLU A 41 -2.05 -15.37 -2.01
N MET A 42 -1.58 -14.36 -1.26
CA MET A 42 -2.22 -13.94 -0.01
C MET A 42 -3.59 -13.34 -0.31
N ARG A 43 -4.59 -13.83 0.43
CA ARG A 43 -5.93 -13.26 0.49
C ARG A 43 -6.32 -13.02 1.94
N PHE A 44 -7.08 -11.96 2.18
CA PHE A 44 -7.57 -11.66 3.52
C PHE A 44 -9.00 -11.13 3.51
N CYS A 45 -9.65 -11.23 4.66
CA CYS A 45 -11.02 -10.77 4.86
C CYS A 45 -11.15 -10.13 6.24
N GLU A 46 -11.73 -8.93 6.32
CA GLU A 46 -11.92 -8.20 7.58
C GLU A 46 -13.11 -8.74 8.36
N ARG A 47 -12.83 -9.43 9.47
CA ARG A 47 -13.86 -9.99 10.35
C ARG A 47 -14.58 -8.92 11.15
N GLU A 48 -13.91 -7.79 11.42
CA GLU A 48 -14.50 -6.65 12.14
C GLU A 48 -15.87 -6.25 11.54
N ASN A 49 -16.00 -6.37 10.21
CA ASN A 49 -17.18 -5.94 9.48
C ASN A 49 -18.24 -7.04 9.26
N LEU A 50 -18.04 -8.25 9.79
CA LEU A 50 -18.89 -9.40 9.45
C LEU A 50 -20.11 -9.62 10.36
N LYS A 51 -20.29 -8.87 11.45
CA LYS A 51 -21.44 -9.02 12.39
C LYS A 51 -21.75 -10.49 12.78
N GLY A 52 -20.73 -11.32 12.95
CA GLY A 52 -20.87 -12.75 13.31
C GLY A 52 -21.07 -13.71 12.14
N ILE A 53 -20.97 -13.25 10.90
CA ILE A 53 -20.95 -14.08 9.69
C ILE A 53 -19.50 -14.49 9.38
N THR A 54 -19.30 -15.61 8.68
CA THR A 54 -17.97 -16.02 8.21
C THR A 54 -17.56 -15.28 6.93
N CYS A 55 -16.25 -15.19 6.70
CA CYS A 55 -15.71 -14.74 5.42
C CYS A 55 -16.33 -15.57 4.28
N GLY A 56 -16.79 -14.88 3.23
CA GLY A 56 -17.50 -15.47 2.11
C GLY A 56 -16.60 -16.22 1.13
N PHE A 57 -17.07 -16.45 -0.09
CA PHE A 57 -16.28 -17.12 -1.13
C PHE A 57 -15.28 -16.16 -1.81
N GLN A 58 -14.18 -16.71 -2.33
CA GLN A 58 -13.13 -15.98 -3.05
C GLN A 58 -13.72 -15.16 -4.23
N GLN A 59 -13.53 -13.84 -4.24
CA GLN A 59 -13.96 -13.01 -5.36
C GLN A 59 -12.92 -13.03 -6.48
N LYS A 60 -13.31 -13.43 -7.68
CA LYS A 60 -12.56 -13.13 -8.90
C LYS A 60 -12.93 -11.71 -9.34
N LEU A 61 -12.07 -10.74 -9.05
CA LEU A 61 -12.27 -9.34 -9.46
C LEU A 61 -12.35 -9.14 -10.98
N PHE A 62 -11.89 -10.11 -11.77
CA PHE A 62 -11.86 -10.03 -13.23
C PHE A 62 -13.18 -10.44 -13.94
N GLY A 63 -14.29 -10.62 -13.23
CA GLY A 63 -15.58 -11.00 -13.85
C GLY A 63 -16.66 -9.91 -13.87
N PHE A 64 -16.81 -9.14 -12.79
CA PHE A 64 -18.03 -8.32 -12.57
C PHE A 64 -17.82 -7.02 -11.77
N GLY A 65 -16.65 -6.38 -11.86
CA GLY A 65 -16.51 -4.93 -11.67
C GLY A 65 -16.98 -4.34 -10.33
N LYS A 66 -16.73 -4.99 -9.19
CA LYS A 66 -16.99 -4.35 -7.89
C LYS A 66 -15.98 -3.22 -7.65
N LYS A 67 -16.47 -1.98 -7.69
CA LYS A 67 -15.72 -0.76 -7.36
C LYS A 67 -15.77 -0.37 -5.88
N HIS A 68 -16.47 -1.15 -5.06
CA HIS A 68 -16.77 -0.81 -3.67
C HIS A 68 -16.40 -1.96 -2.74
N PHE A 69 -15.90 -1.60 -1.56
CA PHE A 69 -15.64 -2.52 -0.46
C PHE A 69 -16.91 -3.30 -0.09
N ALA A 70 -16.75 -4.61 0.09
CA ALA A 70 -17.76 -5.52 0.57
C ALA A 70 -17.13 -6.38 1.68
N ALA A 71 -17.66 -6.24 2.90
CA ALA A 71 -17.10 -6.81 4.11
C ALA A 71 -16.89 -8.33 4.08
N ARG A 72 -17.69 -9.06 3.29
CA ARG A 72 -17.65 -10.53 3.21
C ARG A 72 -16.62 -11.09 2.24
N ASP A 73 -15.97 -10.24 1.47
CA ASP A 73 -15.15 -10.66 0.35
C ASP A 73 -13.70 -10.94 0.78
N TRP A 74 -13.06 -11.89 0.09
CA TRP A 74 -11.61 -12.10 0.17
C TRP A 74 -10.89 -11.13 -0.76
N TRP A 75 -10.05 -10.28 -0.20
CA TRP A 75 -9.27 -9.26 -0.89
C TRP A 75 -7.84 -9.72 -1.10
N SER A 76 -7.22 -9.35 -2.23
CA SER A 76 -5.75 -9.23 -2.24
C SER A 76 -5.35 -7.83 -1.77
N PRO A 77 -4.09 -7.66 -1.30
CA PRO A 77 -3.58 -6.35 -0.89
C PRO A 77 -3.79 -5.24 -1.94
N GLU A 78 -3.57 -5.54 -3.23
CA GLU A 78 -3.71 -4.56 -4.32
C GLU A 78 -5.15 -4.07 -4.38
N THR A 79 -6.07 -5.01 -4.41
CA THR A 79 -7.49 -4.75 -4.66
C THR A 79 -8.15 -4.04 -3.47
N TYR A 80 -7.62 -4.29 -2.27
CA TYR A 80 -8.01 -3.58 -1.07
C TYR A 80 -7.48 -2.13 -1.07
N VAL A 81 -6.22 -1.91 -1.44
CA VAL A 81 -5.66 -0.55 -1.61
C VAL A 81 -6.48 0.22 -2.64
N GLN A 82 -6.76 -0.36 -3.80
CA GLN A 82 -7.60 0.27 -4.82
C GLN A 82 -9.00 0.63 -4.27
N ALA A 83 -9.66 -0.30 -3.57
CA ALA A 83 -10.98 -0.07 -3.00
C ALA A 83 -11.01 1.01 -1.91
N ARG A 84 -9.93 1.14 -1.11
CA ARG A 84 -9.84 2.09 0.00
C ARG A 84 -9.37 3.48 -0.42
N THR A 85 -8.52 3.56 -1.44
CA THR A 85 -7.87 4.81 -1.85
C THR A 85 -8.43 5.38 -3.15
N GLY A 86 -9.07 4.57 -3.99
CA GLY A 86 -9.51 4.95 -5.33
C GLY A 86 -8.38 5.07 -6.36
N LEU A 87 -7.14 4.71 -6.00
CA LEU A 87 -5.99 4.74 -6.91
C LEU A 87 -6.06 3.58 -7.91
N ASN A 88 -5.82 3.89 -9.19
CA ASN A 88 -5.74 2.87 -10.25
C ASN A 88 -4.30 2.45 -10.56
N GLU A 89 -3.32 3.28 -10.22
CA GLU A 89 -1.89 3.04 -10.43
C GLU A 89 -1.17 3.31 -9.10
N PHE A 90 -0.50 2.28 -8.58
CA PHE A 90 0.31 2.31 -7.37
C PHE A 90 1.24 1.08 -7.35
N THR A 91 2.30 1.15 -6.56
CA THR A 91 3.22 0.05 -6.27
C THR A 91 3.04 -0.43 -4.85
N LEU A 92 2.86 -1.73 -4.64
CA LEU A 92 2.89 -2.34 -3.32
C LEU A 92 4.33 -2.57 -2.86
N TRP A 93 4.62 -2.23 -1.60
CA TRP A 93 5.93 -2.45 -0.97
C TRP A 93 5.96 -3.67 -0.07
N GLY A 94 4.84 -3.97 0.60
CA GLY A 94 4.79 -5.08 1.54
C GLY A 94 3.52 -5.10 2.38
N VAL A 95 3.33 -6.22 3.08
CA VAL A 95 2.25 -6.44 4.04
C VAL A 95 2.87 -6.91 5.35
N GLU A 96 2.53 -6.23 6.44
CA GLU A 96 3.01 -6.55 7.78
C GLU A 96 1.81 -6.78 8.72
N PRO A 97 1.93 -7.64 9.75
CA PRO A 97 0.89 -7.74 10.77
C PRO A 97 0.82 -6.46 11.62
N THR A 98 -0.36 -6.14 12.15
CA THR A 98 -0.48 -5.11 13.19
C THR A 98 0.23 -5.55 14.48
N SER A 99 0.50 -4.61 15.39
CA SER A 99 1.20 -4.88 16.65
C SER A 99 0.48 -5.87 17.58
N ASP A 100 -0.85 -5.93 17.49
CA ASP A 100 -1.69 -6.91 18.21
C ASP A 100 -1.84 -8.24 17.47
N GLY A 101 -1.27 -8.36 16.26
CA GLY A 101 -1.30 -9.55 15.42
C GLY A 101 -2.68 -9.89 14.83
N ARG A 102 -3.68 -9.02 14.99
CA ARG A 102 -5.05 -9.29 14.53
C ARG A 102 -5.35 -8.73 13.15
N GLY A 103 -4.66 -7.67 12.74
CA GLY A 103 -4.83 -6.99 11.46
C GLY A 103 -3.60 -7.09 10.57
N ILE A 104 -3.67 -6.43 9.43
CA ILE A 104 -2.53 -6.23 8.52
C ILE A 104 -2.42 -4.76 8.11
N ILE A 105 -1.18 -4.34 7.86
CA ILE A 105 -0.79 -3.04 7.33
C ILE A 105 -0.25 -3.29 5.91
N ILE A 106 -0.82 -2.60 4.92
CA ILE A 106 -0.41 -2.73 3.52
C ILE A 106 0.29 -1.44 3.12
N TYR A 107 1.57 -1.53 2.81
CA TYR A 107 2.41 -0.40 2.41
C TYR A 107 2.43 -0.26 0.89
N PHE A 108 2.25 0.97 0.40
CA PHE A 108 2.21 1.28 -1.04
C PHE A 108 2.74 2.68 -1.33
N SER A 109 2.99 2.98 -2.60
CA SER A 109 3.26 4.35 -3.09
C SER A 109 2.66 4.54 -4.47
N GLN A 110 2.36 5.79 -4.82
CA GLN A 110 2.04 6.17 -6.20
C GLN A 110 3.32 6.34 -7.03
#